data_AF-C6HJ07-F1
#
_entry.id   AF-C6HJ07-F1
#
_cell.length_a   1.000
_cell.length_b   1.000
_cell.length_c   1.000
_cell.angle_alpha   90.00
_cell.angle_beta   90.00
_cell.angle_gamma   90.00
#
_symmetry.space_group_name_H-M   'P 1'
#
loop_
_entity.id
_entity.type
_entity.pdbx_description
1 polymer ?
#
loop_
_entity_poly.entity_id
_entity_poly.type
_entity_poly.pdbx_seq_one_letter_code
_entity_poly.pdbx_strand_id
1 'polypeptide(L)'
;MASSRRYPKLIPSFPPPQIKPGTRIDLPLWLGEMLAVGARTDSSPLVTLDLPSALSEKVMNALKADPRTVDLRSLAPHFYRLGVRILQLFEEEEMVDVLMETFKKRAMEIADHAHNSRGALGDGVEFLRGLDETERQLFRAAHSSAKEMRAWSGETRKK
;
A
#
# COMPACT_ATOMS: atom_id res chain seq x y z
N MET A 1 -41.95 6.14 42.86
CA MET A 1 -41.61 5.62 41.51
C MET A 1 -40.09 5.56 41.40
N ALA A 2 -39.49 4.37 41.55
CA ALA A 2 -38.06 4.17 41.29
C ALA A 2 -37.94 2.99 40.30
N SER A 3 -37.54 3.34 39.08
CA SER A 3 -37.45 2.47 37.92
C SER A 3 -36.33 1.45 38.07
N SER A 4 -36.68 0.18 38.22
CA SER A 4 -35.74 -0.95 38.16
C SER A 4 -35.19 -1.10 36.73
N ARG A 5 -33.97 -0.62 36.49
CA ARG A 5 -33.25 -0.91 35.23
C ARG A 5 -32.77 -2.36 35.28
N ARG A 6 -33.46 -3.24 34.55
CA ARG A 6 -32.96 -4.58 34.24
C ARG A 6 -31.74 -4.45 33.33
N TYR A 7 -30.54 -4.69 33.85
CA TYR A 7 -29.39 -4.98 33.01
C TYR A 7 -29.55 -6.41 32.46
N PRO A 8 -29.43 -6.64 31.15
CA PRO A 8 -29.47 -7.98 30.60
C PRO A 8 -28.29 -8.79 31.16
N LYS A 9 -28.53 -10.03 31.57
CA LYS A 9 -27.51 -10.96 32.07
C LYS A 9 -26.37 -11.01 31.05
N LEU A 10 -25.17 -10.61 31.48
CA LEU A 10 -23.94 -10.81 30.74
C LEU A 10 -23.82 -12.31 30.43
N ILE A 11 -23.73 -12.62 29.14
CA ILE A 11 -23.39 -13.96 28.64
C ILE A 11 -22.12 -14.39 29.39
N PRO A 12 -22.02 -15.64 29.90
CA PRO A 12 -20.79 -16.08 30.54
C PRO A 12 -19.67 -15.98 29.50
N SER A 13 -18.78 -15.02 29.69
CA SER A 13 -17.61 -14.85 28.84
C SER A 13 -16.80 -16.12 28.97
N PHE A 14 -16.80 -16.95 27.93
CA PHE A 14 -15.73 -17.90 27.71
C PHE A 14 -14.43 -17.09 27.82
N PRO A 15 -13.51 -17.40 28.75
CA PRO A 15 -12.20 -16.77 28.69
C PRO A 15 -11.66 -17.06 27.28
N PRO A 16 -11.23 -16.02 26.54
CA PRO A 16 -10.66 -16.26 25.22
C PRO A 16 -9.52 -17.28 25.38
N PRO A 17 -9.39 -18.24 24.44
CA PRO A 17 -8.33 -19.23 24.52
C PRO A 17 -6.99 -18.51 24.67
N GLN A 18 -6.21 -18.91 25.68
CA GLN A 18 -4.88 -18.35 25.92
C GLN A 18 -4.01 -18.58 24.69
N ILE A 19 -3.46 -17.49 24.16
CA ILE A 19 -2.55 -17.53 23.01
C ILE A 19 -1.25 -18.17 23.47
N LYS A 20 -0.89 -19.30 22.85
CA LYS A 20 0.38 -19.97 23.13
C LYS A 20 1.54 -19.21 22.47
N PRO A 21 2.75 -19.23 23.05
CA PRO A 21 3.92 -18.65 22.40
C PRO A 21 4.15 -19.33 21.04
N GLY A 22 4.52 -18.54 20.02
CA GLY A 22 4.70 -19.03 18.64
C GLY A 22 3.43 -19.21 17.83
N THR A 23 2.26 -18.79 18.35
CA THR A 23 1.02 -18.78 17.55
C THR A 23 1.12 -17.69 16.47
N ARG A 24 0.93 -18.08 15.19
CA ARG A 24 0.81 -17.13 14.08
C ARG A 24 -0.62 -16.60 14.02
N ILE A 25 -0.77 -15.28 14.06
CA ILE A 25 -2.06 -14.59 14.07
C ILE A 25 -2.00 -13.49 13.03
N ASP A 26 -3.03 -13.43 12.17
CA ASP A 26 -3.19 -12.30 11.25
C ASP A 26 -3.72 -11.10 12.03
N LEU A 27 -2.94 -10.03 12.06
CA LEU A 27 -3.27 -8.80 12.76
C LEU A 27 -3.29 -7.62 11.80
N PRO A 28 -4.19 -6.63 12.02
CA PRO A 28 -4.08 -5.36 11.33
C PRO A 28 -2.74 -4.67 11.63
N LEU A 29 -2.15 -4.03 10.62
CA LEU A 29 -0.84 -3.39 10.71
C LEU A 29 -0.72 -2.41 11.90
N TRP A 30 -1.74 -1.56 12.11
CA TRP A 30 -1.75 -0.59 13.21
C TRP A 30 -1.65 -1.24 14.60
N LEU A 31 -2.19 -2.45 14.77
CA LEU A 31 -2.12 -3.18 16.03
C LEU A 31 -0.78 -3.91 16.14
N GLY A 32 -0.31 -4.52 15.05
CA GLY A 32 0.99 -5.15 14.97
C GLY A 32 2.12 -4.19 15.32
N GLU A 33 2.11 -2.97 14.76
CA GLU A 33 3.05 -1.89 15.08
C GLU A 33 3.06 -1.58 16.59
N MET A 34 1.89 -1.41 17.19
CA MET A 34 1.79 -1.10 18.61
C MET A 34 2.27 -2.25 19.51
N LEU A 35 2.07 -3.51 19.12
CA LEU A 35 2.51 -4.68 19.88
C LEU A 35 4.00 -4.99 19.71
N ALA A 36 4.56 -4.66 18.55
CA ALA A 36 5.98 -4.81 18.27
C ALA A 36 6.82 -3.74 19.00
N VAL A 37 6.34 -2.49 19.01
CA VAL A 37 7.03 -1.35 19.64
C VAL A 37 6.68 -1.22 21.13
N GLY A 38 5.43 -1.51 21.48
CA GLY A 38 4.78 -1.08 22.72
C GLY A 38 4.34 -2.24 23.59
N ALA A 39 5.29 -3.06 24.01
CA ALA A 39 5.11 -3.97 25.11
C ALA A 39 5.83 -3.41 26.34
N ARG A 40 5.35 -2.29 26.90
CA ARG A 40 5.91 -1.57 28.07
C ARG A 40 7.36 -1.07 27.82
N THR A 41 7.70 0.09 28.37
CA THR A 41 8.98 0.79 28.16
C THR A 41 10.22 0.00 28.63
N ASP A 42 10.00 -1.17 29.21
CA ASP A 42 10.92 -2.03 29.93
C ASP A 42 10.73 -3.54 29.65
N SER A 43 9.84 -3.94 28.70
CA SER A 43 9.69 -5.36 28.34
C SER A 43 9.89 -5.68 26.86
N SER A 44 10.30 -6.93 26.61
CA SER A 44 10.55 -7.49 25.29
C SER A 44 9.31 -7.39 24.38
N PRO A 45 9.49 -7.30 23.04
CA PRO A 45 8.37 -7.24 22.11
C PRO A 45 7.42 -8.43 22.31
N LEU A 46 6.11 -8.15 22.37
CA LEU A 46 5.09 -9.19 22.57
C LEU A 46 4.83 -10.01 21.31
N VAL A 47 5.13 -9.43 20.15
CA VAL A 47 4.88 -10.02 18.83
C VAL A 47 6.10 -9.75 17.94
N THR A 48 6.53 -10.77 17.22
CA THR A 48 7.45 -10.64 16.10
C THR A 48 6.63 -10.43 14.83
N LEU A 49 6.95 -9.41 14.06
CA LEU A 49 6.31 -9.15 12.78
C LEU A 49 7.03 -9.92 11.68
N ASP A 50 6.27 -10.54 10.80
CA ASP A 50 6.78 -11.14 9.56
C ASP A 50 6.56 -10.17 8.40
N LEU A 51 7.43 -10.22 7.40
CA LEU A 51 7.27 -9.42 6.18
C LEU A 51 5.99 -9.82 5.44
N PRO A 52 5.14 -8.86 5.03
CA PRO A 52 3.97 -9.15 4.23
C PRO A 52 4.35 -9.84 2.91
N SER A 53 3.51 -10.77 2.44
CA SER A 53 3.73 -11.47 1.16
C SER A 53 3.92 -10.53 -0.04
N ALA A 54 3.32 -9.34 0.02
CA ALA A 54 3.46 -8.28 -0.98
C ALA A 54 4.91 -7.77 -1.10
N LEU A 55 5.70 -7.82 -0.03
CA LEU A 55 7.11 -7.40 0.01
C LEU A 55 8.07 -8.60 0.11
N SER A 56 7.59 -9.80 -0.26
CA SER A 56 8.44 -10.99 -0.29
C SER A 56 9.62 -10.83 -1.24
N GLU A 57 10.71 -11.55 -0.98
CA GLU A 57 11.91 -11.56 -1.83
C GLU A 57 11.59 -11.86 -3.30
N LYS A 58 10.59 -12.72 -3.56
CA LYS A 58 10.12 -13.02 -4.92
C LYS A 58 9.63 -11.76 -5.63
N VAL A 59 8.83 -10.93 -4.96
CA VAL A 59 8.34 -9.66 -5.51
C VAL A 59 9.50 -8.69 -5.68
N MET A 60 10.37 -8.59 -4.68
CA MET A 60 11.55 -7.72 -4.75
C MET A 60 12.47 -8.07 -5.93
N ASN A 61 12.68 -9.35 -6.20
CA ASN A 61 13.45 -9.81 -7.35
C ASN A 61 12.75 -9.53 -8.68
N ALA A 62 11.42 -9.68 -8.74
CA ALA A 62 10.65 -9.29 -9.93
C ALA A 62 10.76 -7.78 -10.20
N LEU A 63 10.67 -6.97 -9.15
CA LEU A 63 10.82 -5.51 -9.21
C LEU A 63 12.24 -5.07 -9.63
N LYS A 64 13.28 -5.79 -9.17
CA LYS A 64 14.67 -5.59 -9.63
C LYS A 64 14.84 -5.90 -11.12
N ALA A 65 14.21 -6.97 -11.60
CA ALA A 65 14.30 -7.41 -12.99
C ALA A 65 13.62 -6.43 -13.95
N ASP A 66 12.30 -6.23 -13.79
CA ASP A 66 11.57 -5.20 -14.52
C ASP A 66 10.33 -4.74 -13.73
N PRO A 67 10.33 -3.51 -13.18
CA PRO A 67 9.22 -3.01 -12.38
C PRO A 67 7.94 -2.75 -13.19
N ARG A 68 8.01 -2.67 -14.52
CA ARG A 68 6.85 -2.31 -15.37
C ARG A 68 5.88 -3.47 -15.55
N THR A 69 6.40 -4.69 -15.49
CA THR A 69 5.63 -5.93 -15.68
C THR A 69 4.88 -6.37 -14.43
N VAL A 70 5.19 -5.78 -13.27
CA VAL A 70 4.59 -6.16 -11.98
C VAL A 70 3.30 -5.39 -11.75
N ASP A 71 2.22 -6.13 -11.49
CA ASP A 71 0.93 -5.59 -11.03
C ASP A 71 1.00 -5.34 -9.52
N LEU A 72 1.34 -4.11 -9.13
CA LEU A 72 1.43 -3.68 -7.74
C LEU A 72 0.08 -3.73 -7.04
N ARG A 73 -1.01 -3.45 -7.77
CA ARG A 73 -2.37 -3.41 -7.21
C ARG A 73 -2.84 -4.80 -6.78
N SER A 74 -2.48 -5.84 -7.53
CA SER A 74 -2.77 -7.23 -7.16
C SER A 74 -2.08 -7.67 -5.87
N LEU A 75 -0.89 -7.12 -5.59
CA LEU A 75 -0.11 -7.40 -4.39
C LEU A 75 -0.66 -6.64 -3.18
N ALA A 76 -0.82 -5.33 -3.33
CA ALA A 76 -1.41 -4.46 -2.32
C ALA A 76 -1.99 -3.19 -2.98
N PRO A 77 -3.25 -2.81 -2.73
CA PRO A 77 -3.82 -1.57 -3.25
C PRO A 77 -3.12 -0.28 -2.79
N HIS A 78 -2.34 -0.38 -1.71
CA HIS A 78 -1.54 0.68 -1.09
C HIS A 78 -0.08 0.23 -0.90
N PHE A 79 0.53 -0.33 -1.95
CA PHE A 79 1.85 -0.95 -1.95
C PHE A 79 2.96 -0.03 -1.40
N TYR A 80 3.11 1.19 -1.94
CA TYR A 80 4.17 2.10 -1.49
C TYR A 80 3.95 2.59 -0.05
N ARG A 81 2.70 2.80 0.36
CA ARG A 81 2.37 3.18 1.75
C ARG A 81 2.65 2.05 2.72
N LEU A 82 2.35 0.81 2.33
CA LEU A 82 2.72 -0.38 3.09
C LEU A 82 4.24 -0.49 3.21
N GLY A 83 4.98 -0.33 2.10
CA GLY A 83 6.44 -0.33 2.09
C GLY A 83 7.04 0.68 3.06
N VAL A 84 6.55 1.93 3.07
CA VAL A 84 7.03 2.96 4.01
C VAL A 84 6.80 2.55 5.47
N ARG A 85 5.65 1.93 5.79
CA ARG A 85 5.37 1.47 7.17
C ARG A 85 6.24 0.29 7.57
N ILE A 86 6.45 -0.67 6.68
CA ILE A 86 7.33 -1.80 6.92
C ILE A 86 8.78 -1.35 7.09
N LEU A 87 9.26 -0.43 6.26
CA LEU A 87 10.61 0.16 6.38
C LEU A 87 10.80 1.01 7.66
N GLN A 88 9.73 1.44 8.33
CA GLN A 88 9.81 2.07 9.65
C GLN A 88 9.98 1.05 10.78
N LEU A 89 9.61 -0.21 10.54
CA LEU A 89 9.70 -1.32 11.49
C LEU A 89 10.97 -2.17 11.27
N PHE A 90 11.41 -2.27 10.02
CA PHE A 90 12.56 -3.06 9.59
C PHE A 90 13.55 -2.16 8.84
N GLU A 91 14.82 -2.18 9.23
CA GLU A 91 15.88 -1.44 8.54
C GLU A 91 16.46 -2.30 7.39
N GLU A 92 15.83 -2.25 6.22
CA GLU A 92 16.30 -2.92 5.00
C GLU A 92 16.68 -1.91 3.91
N GLU A 93 17.94 -1.47 3.87
CA GLU A 93 18.42 -0.47 2.90
C GLU A 93 18.24 -0.94 1.44
N GLU A 94 18.49 -2.21 1.15
CA GLU A 94 18.32 -2.75 -0.20
C GLU A 94 16.85 -2.65 -0.68
N MET A 95 15.88 -2.82 0.22
CA MET A 95 14.47 -2.66 -0.11
C MET A 95 14.14 -1.21 -0.45
N VAL A 96 14.73 -0.24 0.26
CA VAL A 96 14.55 1.19 -0.02
C VAL A 96 15.01 1.50 -1.44
N ASP A 97 16.22 1.06 -1.82
CA ASP A 97 16.78 1.34 -3.15
C ASP A 97 15.92 0.75 -4.27
N VAL A 98 15.47 -0.50 -4.10
CA VAL A 98 14.59 -1.15 -5.08
C VAL A 98 13.27 -0.39 -5.20
N LEU A 99 12.62 -0.04 -4.09
CA LEU A 99 11.37 0.69 -4.11
C LEU A 99 11.52 2.09 -4.74
N MET A 100 12.62 2.79 -4.45
CA MET A 100 12.92 4.08 -5.08
C MET A 100 13.14 3.96 -6.59
N GLU A 101 13.94 3.00 -7.03
CA GLU A 101 14.20 2.77 -8.46
C GLU A 101 12.95 2.31 -9.21
N THR A 102 12.12 1.47 -8.59
CA THR A 102 10.83 1.05 -9.18
C THR A 102 9.91 2.25 -9.37
N PHE A 103 9.79 3.11 -8.36
CA PHE A 103 8.94 4.29 -8.42
C PHE A 103 9.43 5.27 -9.48
N LYS A 104 10.74 5.54 -9.58
CA LYS A 104 11.31 6.41 -10.63
C LYS A 104 11.00 5.87 -12.03
N LYS A 105 11.28 4.59 -12.28
CA LYS A 105 11.05 3.96 -13.59
C LYS A 105 9.58 3.98 -13.99
N ARG A 106 8.68 3.66 -13.05
CA ARG A 106 7.23 3.63 -13.30
C ARG A 106 6.63 5.04 -13.40
N ALA A 107 7.15 6.02 -12.66
CA ALA A 107 6.70 7.41 -12.75
C ALA A 107 6.94 8.02 -14.14
N MET A 108 8.05 7.68 -14.81
CA MET A 108 8.31 8.09 -16.19
C MET A 108 7.25 7.52 -17.15
N GLU A 109 6.97 6.22 -17.06
CA GLU A 109 5.94 5.56 -17.88
C GLU A 109 4.54 6.15 -17.62
N ILE A 110 4.21 6.41 -16.34
CA ILE A 110 2.96 7.08 -15.95
C ILE A 110 2.84 8.45 -16.62
N ALA A 111 3.92 9.23 -16.64
CA ALA A 111 3.94 10.55 -17.27
C ALA A 111 3.74 10.45 -18.79
N ASP A 112 4.38 9.48 -19.45
CA ASP A 112 4.23 9.23 -20.88
C ASP A 112 2.79 8.85 -21.23
N HIS A 113 2.17 7.95 -20.46
CA HIS A 113 0.76 7.58 -20.62
C HIS A 113 -0.19 8.75 -20.30
N ALA A 114 0.14 9.61 -19.34
CA ALA A 114 -0.69 10.76 -19.00
C ALA A 114 -0.72 11.81 -20.12
N HIS A 115 0.41 12.00 -20.82
CA HIS A 115 0.52 12.92 -21.94
C HIS A 115 0.01 12.31 -23.25
N ASN A 116 0.09 11.00 -23.47
CA ASN A 116 -0.39 10.40 -24.70
C ASN A 116 -1.85 9.93 -24.60
N SER A 117 -2.79 10.66 -25.20
CA SER A 117 -4.21 10.30 -25.24
C SER A 117 -4.50 8.96 -25.92
N ARG A 118 -3.62 8.48 -26.81
CA ARG A 118 -3.71 7.15 -27.43
C ARG A 118 -3.01 6.07 -26.61
N GLY A 119 -2.12 6.44 -25.70
CA GLY A 119 -1.43 5.52 -24.80
C GLY A 119 -2.37 4.83 -23.80
N ALA A 120 -3.55 5.42 -23.54
CA ALA A 120 -4.61 4.82 -22.73
C ALA A 120 -5.54 3.85 -23.51
N LEU A 121 -5.32 3.68 -24.82
CA LEU A 121 -6.11 2.81 -25.71
C LEU A 121 -5.18 1.76 -26.33
N GLY A 122 -4.75 0.77 -25.53
CA GLY A 122 -3.84 -0.30 -25.98
C GLY A 122 -3.09 -0.94 -24.80
N ASP A 123 -1.81 -1.26 -25.00
CA ASP A 123 -0.91 -1.86 -23.98
C ASP A 123 -0.87 -1.09 -22.65
N GLY A 124 -1.06 0.23 -22.69
CA GLY A 124 -1.12 1.05 -21.48
C GLY A 124 -2.29 0.71 -20.56
N VAL A 125 -3.36 0.05 -21.04
CA VAL A 125 -4.51 -0.31 -20.19
C VAL A 125 -4.11 -1.32 -19.11
N GLU A 126 -3.28 -2.31 -19.46
CA GLU A 126 -2.84 -3.32 -18.50
C GLU A 126 -1.89 -2.70 -17.45
N PHE A 127 -0.98 -1.83 -17.88
CA PHE A 127 -0.13 -1.07 -16.96
C PHE A 127 -0.95 -0.16 -16.02
N LEU A 128 -1.93 0.58 -16.56
CA LEU A 128 -2.78 1.50 -15.79
C LEU A 128 -3.71 0.76 -14.80
N ARG A 129 -4.06 -0.49 -15.08
CA ARG A 129 -4.84 -1.35 -14.16
C ARG A 129 -4.01 -1.79 -12.95
N GLY A 130 -2.72 -2.06 -13.16
CA GLY A 130 -1.80 -2.53 -12.12
C GLY A 130 -1.22 -1.43 -11.22
N LEU A 131 -1.67 -0.17 -11.37
CA LEU A 131 -1.17 0.96 -10.57
C LEU A 131 -1.66 0.91 -9.11
N ASP A 132 -0.72 1.13 -8.20
CA ASP A 132 -0.99 1.43 -6.79
C ASP A 132 -1.83 2.71 -6.63
N GLU A 133 -2.51 2.92 -5.50
CA GLU A 133 -3.26 4.15 -5.27
C GLU A 133 -2.38 5.42 -5.36
N THR A 134 -1.12 5.36 -4.91
CA THR A 134 -0.18 6.48 -5.01
C THR A 134 0.11 6.82 -6.48
N GLU A 135 0.33 5.80 -7.30
CA GLU A 135 0.57 5.95 -8.73
C GLU A 135 -0.67 6.42 -9.49
N ARG A 136 -1.86 5.95 -9.10
CA ARG A 136 -3.13 6.43 -9.68
C ARG A 136 -3.36 7.90 -9.39
N GLN A 137 -3.02 8.38 -8.19
CA GLN A 137 -3.09 9.80 -7.85
C GLN A 137 -2.12 10.61 -8.72
N LEU A 138 -0.89 10.14 -8.89
CA LEU A 138 0.09 10.75 -9.78
C LEU A 138 -0.40 10.82 -11.23
N PHE A 139 -0.93 9.72 -11.76
CA PHE A 139 -1.50 9.66 -13.11
C PHE A 139 -2.64 10.65 -13.29
N ARG A 140 -3.61 10.70 -12.36
CA ARG A 140 -4.74 11.64 -12.43
C ARG A 140 -4.25 13.08 -12.47
N ALA A 141 -3.30 13.44 -11.60
CA ALA A 141 -2.74 14.79 -11.54
C ALA A 141 -1.97 15.17 -12.83
N ALA A 142 -1.15 14.25 -13.35
CA ALA A 142 -0.42 14.46 -14.60
C ALA A 142 -1.35 14.55 -15.81
N HIS A 143 -2.41 13.74 -15.85
CA HIS A 143 -3.37 13.75 -16.95
C HIS A 143 -4.26 14.99 -16.94
N SER A 144 -4.71 15.43 -15.75
CA SER A 144 -5.49 16.67 -15.63
C SER A 144 -4.65 17.89 -16.00
N SER A 145 -3.40 17.96 -15.53
CA SER A 145 -2.50 19.08 -15.87
C SER A 145 -2.18 19.14 -17.36
N ALA A 146 -1.90 17.99 -17.99
CA ALA A 146 -1.69 17.92 -19.44
C ALA A 146 -2.94 18.35 -20.23
N LYS A 147 -4.14 17.99 -19.77
CA LYS A 147 -5.40 18.40 -20.39
C LYS A 147 -5.63 19.91 -20.24
N GLU A 148 -5.43 20.45 -19.05
CA GLU A 148 -5.56 21.89 -18.77
C GLU A 148 -4.56 22.71 -19.59
N MET A 149 -3.32 22.22 -19.73
CA MET A 149 -2.29 22.87 -20.54
C MET A 149 -2.67 22.96 -22.02
N ARG A 150 -3.26 21.89 -22.59
CA ARG A 150 -3.78 21.90 -23.97
C ARG A 150 -4.99 22.80 -24.15
N ALA A 151 -5.83 22.87 -23.13
CA ALA A 151 -6.98 23.77 -23.13
C ALA A 151 -6.50 25.23 -23.13
N TRP A 152 -5.51 25.54 -22.29
CA TRP A 152 -4.89 26.85 -22.20
C TRP A 152 -4.11 27.25 -23.46
N SER A 153 -3.34 26.33 -24.07
CA SER A 153 -2.53 26.59 -25.27
C SER A 153 -3.35 26.85 -26.54
N GLY A 154 -4.68 26.72 -26.47
CA GLY A 154 -5.57 26.99 -27.60
C GLY A 154 -5.68 25.84 -28.60
N GLU A 155 -5.03 24.70 -28.38
CA GLU A 155 -5.19 23.50 -29.21
C GLU A 155 -6.63 22.99 -29.26
N THR A 156 -7.43 23.32 -28.25
CA THR A 156 -8.87 23.00 -28.17
C THR A 156 -9.78 24.04 -28.84
N ARG A 157 -9.24 25.18 -29.31
CA ARG A 157 -9.98 26.21 -30.08
C ARG A 157 -9.71 26.09 -31.58
N LYS A 158 -9.94 24.91 -32.17
CA LYS A 158 -10.24 24.81 -33.60
C LYS A 158 -11.73 24.49 -33.73
N LYS A 159 -12.53 25.55 -33.93
CA LYS A 159 -13.88 25.48 -34.49
C LYS A 159 -13.79 25.61 -36.00
#